data_AF-A0A016TRP2-F1
#
_entry.id   AF-A0A016TRP2-F1
#
_cell.length_a   1.000
_cell.length_b   1.000
_cell.length_c   1.000
_cell.angle_alpha   90.00
_cell.angle_beta   90.00
_cell.angle_gamma   90.00
#
_symmetry.space_group_name_H-M   'P 1'
#
loop_
_entity.id
_entity.type
_entity.pdbx_description
1 polymer ?
#
loop_
_entity_poly.entity_id
_entity_poly.type
_entity_poly.pdbx_seq_one_letter_code
_entity_poly.pdbx_strand_id
1 'polypeptide(L)'
;MDLQEAKYRSCAPLIVWYEKLKTHMWKAIEVGEGERVRHIFNTCLKHVQDVHVWPKEDATGPYTACGHAPLERTTRARPEVISEGTAAFERLERLVLNKTLQRDLAKASHRGGTSVCESKNALDRLYCRKEIFYPLFTYKLYAMLSTMHFNTLRLAEMAGERRVQRVIEVRRKFFSRASRMVFKAPVPHLWRDQIAQAVLDARRRHHEDPAAEVNLQDDELNVQEMIDAEDAFEGGEVEDIFDSLSCSDDEEEYEEEPSEEL
;
A
#
# COMPACT_ATOMS: atom_id res chain seq x y z
N MET A 1 -12.32 -2.42 -13.61
CA MET A 1 -13.65 -2.77 -14.14
C MET A 1 -14.41 -1.47 -14.28
N ASP A 2 -14.37 -0.90 -15.49
CA ASP A 2 -14.95 0.41 -15.78
C ASP A 2 -16.47 0.36 -15.71
N LEU A 3 -17.06 1.38 -15.09
CA LEU A 3 -18.51 1.62 -14.96
C LEU A 3 -19.24 1.75 -16.32
N GLN A 4 -18.52 1.70 -17.43
CA GLN A 4 -19.06 1.84 -18.78
C GLN A 4 -19.90 0.64 -19.22
N GLU A 5 -19.66 -0.55 -18.66
CA GLU A 5 -20.34 -1.78 -19.07
C GLU A 5 -21.76 -1.95 -18.49
N ALA A 6 -22.07 -1.24 -17.41
CA ALA A 6 -23.40 -1.24 -16.77
C ALA A 6 -24.47 -0.46 -17.56
N LYS A 7 -24.10 0.21 -18.67
CA LYS A 7 -25.01 1.06 -19.45
C LYS A 7 -25.99 0.29 -20.33
N TYR A 8 -25.85 -1.02 -20.49
CA TYR A 8 -26.83 -1.85 -21.18
C TYR A 8 -27.88 -2.37 -20.19
N ARG A 9 -29.17 -2.13 -20.47
CA ARG A 9 -30.30 -2.55 -19.60
C ARG A 9 -30.27 -4.04 -19.23
N SER A 10 -29.70 -4.88 -20.08
CA SER A 10 -29.52 -6.33 -19.85
C SER A 10 -28.44 -6.70 -18.84
N CYS A 11 -27.66 -5.74 -18.32
CA CYS A 11 -26.58 -5.94 -17.36
C CYS A 11 -26.84 -5.32 -15.99
N ALA A 12 -28.05 -4.80 -15.76
CA ALA A 12 -28.45 -4.25 -14.46
C ALA A 12 -28.17 -5.18 -13.27
N PRO A 13 -28.32 -6.52 -13.36
CA PRO A 13 -27.97 -7.43 -12.26
C PRO A 13 -26.50 -7.33 -11.82
N LEU A 14 -25.58 -7.02 -12.74
CA LEU A 14 -24.14 -6.94 -12.42
C LEU A 14 -23.78 -5.76 -11.52
N ILE A 15 -24.60 -4.70 -11.51
CA ILE A 15 -24.38 -3.51 -10.67
C ILE A 15 -24.45 -3.90 -9.19
N VAL A 16 -25.40 -4.77 -8.82
CA VAL A 16 -25.59 -5.22 -7.44
C VAL A 16 -24.43 -6.13 -6.99
N TRP A 17 -23.78 -6.80 -7.93
CA TRP A 17 -22.65 -7.69 -7.67
C TRP A 17 -21.29 -6.99 -7.64
N TYR A 18 -21.18 -5.78 -8.17
CA TYR A 18 -19.91 -5.08 -8.35
C TYR A 18 -19.04 -5.02 -7.09
N GLU A 19 -19.60 -4.56 -5.96
CA GLU A 19 -18.86 -4.47 -4.70
C GLU A 19 -18.50 -5.85 -4.11
N LYS A 20 -19.34 -6.85 -4.33
CA LYS A 20 -19.06 -8.24 -3.92
C LYS A 20 -17.95 -8.86 -4.78
N LEU A 21 -17.94 -8.60 -6.08
CA LEU A 21 -16.89 -9.07 -6.99
C LEU A 21 -15.55 -8.41 -6.66
N LYS A 22 -15.52 -7.10 -6.38
CA LYS A 22 -14.32 -6.42 -5.87
C LYS A 22 -13.81 -7.07 -4.59
N THR A 23 -14.71 -7.29 -3.62
CA THR A 23 -14.35 -7.89 -2.34
C THR A 23 -13.79 -9.30 -2.53
N HIS A 24 -14.41 -10.11 -3.41
CA HIS A 24 -13.93 -11.45 -3.75
C HIS A 24 -12.55 -11.41 -4.41
N MET A 25 -12.32 -10.46 -5.34
CA MET A 25 -11.01 -10.24 -5.96
C MET A 25 -9.94 -9.91 -4.93
N TRP A 26 -10.22 -8.98 -4.01
CA TRP A 26 -9.29 -8.65 -2.93
C TRP A 26 -9.01 -9.86 -2.04
N LYS A 27 -10.04 -10.64 -1.69
CA LYS A 27 -9.85 -11.83 -0.86
C LYS A 27 -9.04 -12.91 -1.59
N ALA A 28 -9.25 -13.07 -2.89
CA ALA A 28 -8.47 -13.99 -3.73
C ALA A 28 -6.98 -13.59 -3.77
N ILE A 29 -6.67 -12.30 -3.83
CA ILE A 29 -5.30 -11.77 -3.79
C ILE A 29 -4.68 -11.92 -2.38
N GLU A 30 -5.49 -11.78 -1.33
CA GLU A 30 -5.04 -11.92 0.06
C GLU A 30 -4.66 -13.36 0.41
N VAL A 31 -5.47 -14.34 -0.01
CA VAL A 31 -5.29 -15.76 0.36
C VAL A 31 -4.57 -16.59 -0.70
N GLY A 32 -4.51 -16.08 -1.93
CA GLY A 32 -3.84 -16.71 -3.06
C GLY A 32 -2.43 -16.19 -3.26
N GLU A 33 -1.62 -16.96 -3.99
CA GLU A 33 -0.32 -16.54 -4.49
C GLU A 33 -0.14 -17.07 -5.92
N GLY A 34 0.44 -16.22 -6.78
CA GLY A 34 0.69 -16.53 -8.17
C GLY A 34 -0.57 -17.01 -8.88
N GLU A 35 -0.47 -18.19 -9.48
CA GLU A 35 -1.54 -18.77 -10.28
C GLU A 35 -2.80 -19.13 -9.47
N ARG A 36 -2.68 -19.29 -8.15
CA ARG A 36 -3.83 -19.60 -7.31
C ARG A 36 -4.81 -18.44 -7.25
N VAL A 37 -4.34 -17.19 -7.37
CA VAL A 37 -5.18 -15.99 -7.30
C VAL A 37 -6.26 -16.03 -8.38
N ARG A 38 -5.88 -16.34 -9.63
CA ARG A 38 -6.86 -16.41 -10.72
C ARG A 38 -7.91 -17.50 -10.50
N HIS A 39 -7.50 -18.67 -10.02
CA HIS A 39 -8.40 -19.80 -9.80
C HIS A 39 -9.40 -19.53 -8.66
N ILE A 40 -8.93 -18.89 -7.58
CA ILE A 40 -9.81 -18.45 -6.47
C ILE A 40 -10.76 -17.35 -6.95
N PHE A 41 -10.27 -16.38 -7.72
CA PHE A 41 -11.12 -15.33 -8.24
C PHE A 41 -12.21 -15.88 -9.17
N ASN A 42 -11.87 -16.82 -10.05
CA ASN A 42 -12.81 -17.42 -11.01
C ASN A 42 -13.98 -18.16 -10.34
N THR A 43 -13.88 -18.55 -9.06
CA THR A 43 -15.03 -19.12 -8.32
C THR A 43 -16.18 -18.13 -8.15
N CYS A 44 -15.96 -16.82 -8.36
CA CYS A 44 -17.04 -15.85 -8.35
C CYS A 44 -18.14 -16.16 -9.39
N LEU A 45 -17.79 -16.81 -10.51
CA LEU A 45 -18.75 -17.25 -11.52
C LEU A 45 -19.74 -18.29 -10.96
N LYS A 46 -19.32 -19.09 -9.98
CA LYS A 46 -20.20 -20.03 -9.28
C LYS A 46 -20.99 -19.33 -8.17
N HIS A 47 -20.36 -18.37 -7.47
CA HIS A 47 -21.03 -17.59 -6.42
C HIS A 47 -22.23 -16.78 -6.94
N VAL A 48 -22.11 -16.18 -8.13
CA VAL A 48 -23.22 -15.41 -8.74
C VAL A 48 -24.41 -16.30 -9.13
N GLN A 49 -24.16 -17.58 -9.38
CA GLN A 49 -25.17 -18.60 -9.66
C GLN A 49 -25.75 -19.25 -8.39
N ASP A 50 -25.28 -18.87 -7.20
CA ASP A 50 -25.57 -19.57 -5.94
C ASP A 50 -25.11 -21.05 -5.92
N VAL A 51 -24.06 -21.37 -6.68
CA VAL A 51 -23.46 -22.71 -6.70
C VAL A 51 -22.24 -22.70 -5.80
N HIS A 52 -22.30 -23.47 -4.70
CA HIS A 52 -21.22 -23.53 -3.69
C HIS A 52 -20.39 -24.82 -3.74
N VAL A 53 -20.81 -25.79 -4.55
CA VAL A 53 -20.10 -27.05 -4.83
C VAL A 53 -20.24 -27.33 -6.32
N TRP A 54 -19.12 -27.60 -7.00
CA TRP A 54 -19.07 -27.80 -8.45
C TRP A 54 -18.01 -28.86 -8.83
N PRO A 55 -18.11 -29.50 -10.01
CA PRO A 55 -17.09 -30.44 -10.48
C PRO A 55 -15.76 -29.72 -10.77
N LYS A 56 -14.68 -30.50 -10.92
CA LYS A 56 -13.37 -29.91 -11.27
C LYS A 56 -13.42 -29.29 -12.67
N GLU A 57 -13.03 -28.02 -12.76
CA GLU A 57 -13.02 -27.25 -14.00
C GLU A 57 -11.68 -26.53 -14.17
N ASP A 58 -11.21 -26.35 -15.40
CA ASP A 58 -9.92 -25.70 -15.66
C ASP A 58 -9.88 -24.24 -15.17
N ALA A 59 -11.01 -23.54 -15.25
CA ALA A 59 -11.12 -22.14 -14.83
C ALA A 59 -10.93 -21.98 -13.31
N THR A 60 -11.52 -22.87 -12.51
CA THR A 60 -11.42 -22.87 -11.04
C THR A 60 -10.27 -23.73 -10.52
N GLY A 61 -9.56 -24.45 -11.40
CA GLY A 61 -8.37 -25.22 -11.07
C GLY A 61 -8.66 -26.33 -10.05
N PRO A 62 -7.99 -26.38 -8.89
CA PRO A 62 -8.23 -27.40 -7.88
C PRO A 62 -9.46 -27.12 -6.99
N TYR A 63 -10.09 -25.94 -7.11
CA TYR A 63 -11.18 -25.54 -6.21
C TYR A 63 -12.52 -26.06 -6.73
N THR A 64 -13.21 -26.85 -5.91
CA THR A 64 -14.51 -27.46 -6.23
C THR A 64 -15.63 -27.04 -5.27
N ALA A 65 -15.34 -26.17 -4.30
CA ALA A 65 -16.30 -25.65 -3.34
C ALA A 65 -15.89 -24.29 -2.79
N CYS A 66 -16.85 -23.56 -2.22
CA CYS A 66 -16.62 -22.31 -1.52
C CYS A 66 -15.85 -22.51 -0.20
N GLY A 67 -14.93 -21.59 0.10
CA GLY A 67 -14.12 -21.61 1.32
C GLY A 67 -14.76 -20.94 2.55
N HIS A 68 -16.08 -20.73 2.55
CA HIS A 68 -16.80 -20.07 3.64
C HIS A 68 -17.91 -20.96 4.22
N ALA A 69 -18.22 -20.77 5.50
CA ALA A 69 -19.40 -21.36 6.12
C ALA A 69 -20.69 -20.81 5.48
N PRO A 70 -21.84 -21.50 5.62
CA PRO A 70 -23.13 -20.96 5.19
C PRO A 70 -23.35 -19.56 5.75
N LEU A 71 -23.60 -18.59 4.87
CA LEU A 71 -23.87 -17.22 5.30
C LEU A 71 -25.23 -17.17 5.99
N GLU A 72 -25.27 -16.67 7.23
CA GLU A 72 -26.53 -16.42 7.92
C GLU A 72 -27.41 -15.48 7.10
N ARG A 73 -28.73 -15.72 7.07
CA ARG A 73 -29.72 -14.92 6.33
C ARG A 73 -29.98 -13.55 7.00
N THR A 74 -28.95 -12.91 7.55
CA THR A 74 -29.09 -11.63 8.25
C THR A 74 -29.19 -10.47 7.25
N THR A 75 -30.39 -9.89 7.21
CA THR A 75 -30.80 -8.50 6.88
C THR A 75 -30.35 -7.81 5.59
N ARG A 76 -29.30 -8.22 4.88
CA ARG A 76 -29.00 -7.71 3.53
C ARG A 76 -29.59 -8.65 2.49
N ALA A 77 -30.52 -8.12 1.68
CA ALA A 77 -31.06 -8.82 0.52
C ALA A 77 -29.90 -9.42 -0.29
N ARG A 78 -29.92 -10.75 -0.41
CA ARG A 78 -28.96 -11.45 -1.24
C ARG A 78 -29.08 -10.88 -2.66
N PRO A 79 -27.97 -10.54 -3.34
CA PRO A 79 -28.06 -10.10 -4.72
C PRO A 79 -28.78 -11.14 -5.56
N GLU A 80 -29.50 -10.68 -6.57
CA GLU A 80 -30.23 -11.54 -7.49
C GLU A 80 -29.26 -12.55 -8.13
N VAL A 81 -29.66 -13.82 -8.12
CA VAL A 81 -28.89 -14.92 -8.71
C VAL A 81 -28.88 -14.75 -10.22
N ILE A 82 -27.70 -14.82 -10.83
CA ILE A 82 -27.53 -14.69 -12.27
C ILE A 82 -27.40 -16.10 -12.86
N SER A 83 -28.43 -16.56 -13.56
CA SER A 83 -28.42 -17.86 -14.22
C SER A 83 -27.45 -17.88 -15.42
N GLU A 84 -26.84 -19.05 -15.64
CA GLU A 84 -26.03 -19.33 -16.82
C GLU A 84 -26.86 -19.18 -18.12
N GLY A 85 -26.20 -18.73 -19.20
CA GLY A 85 -26.86 -18.45 -20.49
C GLY A 85 -27.62 -17.11 -20.54
N THR A 86 -27.66 -16.33 -19.45
CA THR A 86 -28.13 -14.95 -19.51
C THR A 86 -27.06 -14.03 -20.10
N ALA A 87 -27.47 -12.98 -20.81
CA ALA A 87 -26.54 -11.99 -21.35
C ALA A 87 -25.68 -11.31 -20.26
N ALA A 88 -26.18 -11.22 -19.02
CA ALA A 88 -25.43 -10.73 -17.87
C ALA A 88 -24.32 -11.72 -17.46
N PHE A 89 -24.64 -13.01 -17.41
CA PHE A 89 -23.66 -14.06 -17.09
C PHE A 89 -22.55 -14.14 -18.13
N GLU A 90 -22.89 -14.22 -19.42
CA GLU A 90 -21.89 -14.32 -20.51
C GLU A 90 -20.92 -13.13 -20.53
N ARG A 91 -21.42 -11.93 -20.21
CA ARG A 91 -20.57 -10.74 -20.10
C ARG A 91 -19.65 -10.82 -18.89
N LEU A 92 -20.18 -11.21 -17.73
CA LEU A 92 -19.37 -11.42 -16.54
C LEU A 92 -18.30 -12.48 -16.76
N GLU A 93 -18.65 -13.60 -17.39
CA GLU A 93 -17.71 -14.66 -17.74
C GLU A 93 -16.60 -14.13 -18.66
N ARG A 94 -16.95 -13.38 -19.71
CA ARG A 94 -15.97 -12.76 -20.61
C ARG A 94 -15.05 -11.78 -19.90
N LEU A 95 -15.56 -11.03 -18.92
CA LEU A 95 -14.78 -10.11 -18.09
C LEU A 95 -13.83 -10.86 -17.16
N VAL A 96 -14.35 -11.82 -16.40
CA VAL A 96 -13.60 -12.60 -15.42
C VAL A 96 -12.51 -13.39 -16.13
N LEU A 97 -12.85 -14.08 -17.23
CA LEU A 97 -11.92 -14.90 -18.01
C LEU A 97 -11.12 -14.11 -19.06
N ASN A 98 -11.12 -12.78 -18.99
CA ASN A 98 -10.32 -11.95 -19.88
C ASN A 98 -8.82 -12.28 -19.72
N LYS A 99 -8.13 -12.57 -20.83
CA LYS A 99 -6.72 -13.00 -20.82
C LYS A 99 -5.78 -12.01 -20.13
N THR A 100 -6.01 -10.71 -20.30
CA THR A 100 -5.20 -9.66 -19.66
C THR A 100 -5.44 -9.66 -18.16
N LEU A 101 -6.71 -9.69 -17.74
CA LEU A 101 -7.05 -9.74 -16.32
C LEU A 101 -6.48 -11.00 -15.66
N GLN A 102 -6.64 -12.17 -16.28
CA GLN A 102 -6.14 -13.44 -15.75
C GLN A 102 -4.60 -13.44 -15.59
N ARG A 103 -3.87 -12.89 -16.56
CA ARG A 103 -2.42 -12.73 -16.50
C ARG A 103 -2.01 -11.76 -15.38
N ASP A 104 -2.76 -10.68 -15.19
CA ASP A 104 -2.44 -9.66 -14.20
C ASP A 104 -2.82 -10.13 -12.77
N LEU A 105 -3.89 -10.91 -12.61
CA LEU A 105 -4.26 -11.58 -11.36
C LEU A 105 -3.16 -12.54 -10.89
N ALA A 106 -2.51 -13.27 -11.79
CA ALA A 106 -1.40 -14.15 -11.45
C ALA A 106 -0.16 -13.38 -10.93
N LYS A 107 -0.06 -12.07 -11.20
CA LYS A 107 1.01 -11.19 -10.71
C LYS A 107 0.58 -10.34 -9.52
N ALA A 108 -0.71 -10.33 -9.20
CA ALA A 108 -1.25 -9.52 -8.12
C ALA A 108 -0.69 -10.02 -6.77
N SER A 109 -0.32 -9.06 -5.92
CA SER A 109 0.19 -9.34 -4.59
C SER A 109 -0.54 -8.51 -3.57
N HIS A 110 -0.94 -9.14 -2.46
CA HIS A 110 -1.43 -8.42 -1.29
C HIS A 110 -0.37 -7.50 -0.67
N ARG A 111 0.91 -7.66 -1.05
CA ARG A 111 2.05 -6.91 -0.51
C ARG A 111 2.55 -5.80 -1.44
N GLY A 112 2.01 -5.64 -2.64
CA GLY A 112 2.65 -4.85 -3.69
C GLY A 112 1.64 -4.13 -4.58
N GLY A 113 1.56 -2.82 -4.41
CA GLY A 113 0.77 -1.92 -5.23
C GLY A 113 0.97 -0.51 -4.71
N THR A 114 -0.11 0.16 -4.33
CA THR A 114 -0.08 1.55 -3.88
C THR A 114 0.63 1.74 -2.54
N SER A 115 0.44 0.83 -1.58
CA SER A 115 0.98 1.00 -0.22
C SER A 115 2.51 1.01 -0.16
N VAL A 116 3.19 0.27 -1.04
CA VAL A 116 4.66 0.25 -1.12
C VAL A 116 5.18 1.57 -1.68
N CYS A 117 4.59 2.05 -2.77
CA CYS A 117 4.94 3.34 -3.37
C CYS A 117 4.63 4.50 -2.41
N GLU A 118 3.48 4.47 -1.74
CA GLU A 118 3.11 5.46 -0.72
C GLU A 118 4.10 5.46 0.45
N SER A 119 4.44 4.28 0.97
CA SER A 119 5.43 4.16 2.05
C SER A 119 6.79 4.71 1.63
N LYS A 120 7.25 4.36 0.43
CA LYS A 120 8.52 4.86 -0.11
C LYS A 120 8.48 6.36 -0.33
N ASN A 121 7.40 6.90 -0.90
CA ASN A 121 7.24 8.34 -1.11
C ASN A 121 7.20 9.11 0.21
N ALA A 122 6.57 8.56 1.25
CA ALA A 122 6.59 9.15 2.60
C ALA A 122 8.03 9.20 3.16
N LEU A 123 8.80 8.13 2.96
CA LEU A 123 10.22 8.10 3.36
C LEU A 123 11.07 9.07 2.53
N ASP A 124 10.85 9.18 1.23
CA ASP A 124 11.55 10.16 0.40
C ASP A 124 11.32 11.58 0.91
N ARG A 125 10.08 11.93 1.29
CA ARG A 125 9.76 13.24 1.88
C ARG A 125 10.35 13.45 3.26
N LEU A 126 10.50 12.38 4.05
CA LEU A 126 11.15 12.44 5.36
C LEU A 126 12.63 12.85 5.22
N TYR A 127 13.32 12.33 4.21
CA TYR A 127 14.75 12.61 3.98
C TYR A 127 14.99 13.82 3.07
N CYS A 128 14.15 14.03 2.07
CA CYS A 128 14.22 15.13 1.11
C CYS A 128 12.87 15.87 1.10
N ARG A 129 12.74 16.84 2.00
CA ARG A 129 11.53 17.65 2.16
C ARG A 129 11.21 18.43 0.87
N LYS A 130 9.93 18.55 0.50
CA LYS A 130 9.52 19.24 -0.73
C LYS A 130 9.68 20.77 -0.60
N GLU A 131 9.73 21.25 0.64
CA GLU A 131 9.76 22.65 1.03
C GLU A 131 11.16 23.26 0.97
N ILE A 132 12.20 22.42 0.95
CA ILE A 132 13.60 22.85 0.94
C ILE A 132 14.18 22.64 -0.45
N PHE A 133 14.82 23.67 -0.98
CA PHE A 133 15.55 23.57 -2.24
C PHE A 133 16.95 23.01 -1.98
N TYR A 134 17.13 21.71 -2.23
CA TYR A 134 18.42 21.05 -2.04
C TYR A 134 19.29 21.15 -3.29
N PRO A 135 20.63 21.21 -3.14
CA PRO A 135 21.55 21.09 -4.27
C PRO A 135 21.40 19.75 -5.01
N LEU A 136 21.63 19.73 -6.33
CA LEU A 136 21.36 18.54 -7.17
C LEU A 136 22.11 17.27 -6.73
N PHE A 137 23.31 17.42 -6.19
CA PHE A 137 24.14 16.29 -5.79
C PHE A 137 23.60 15.56 -4.54
N THR A 138 22.84 16.24 -3.67
CA THR A 138 22.35 15.66 -2.40
C THR A 138 21.16 14.72 -2.61
N TYR A 139 20.39 14.89 -3.69
CA TYR A 139 19.25 14.03 -3.99
C TYR A 139 19.62 12.54 -4.04
N LYS A 140 20.80 12.22 -4.56
CA LYS A 140 21.30 10.83 -4.58
C LYS A 140 21.48 10.28 -3.16
N LEU A 141 22.04 11.09 -2.26
CA LEU A 141 22.23 10.71 -0.85
C LEU A 141 20.90 10.47 -0.14
N TYR A 142 19.96 11.42 -0.24
CA TYR A 142 18.64 11.28 0.40
C TYR A 142 17.83 10.09 -0.15
N ALA A 143 17.91 9.84 -1.46
CA ALA A 143 17.29 8.66 -2.07
C ALA A 143 17.91 7.34 -1.54
N MET A 144 19.23 7.30 -1.32
CA MET A 144 19.90 6.16 -0.72
C MET A 144 19.45 5.95 0.75
N LEU A 145 19.38 7.02 1.54
CA LEU A 145 18.93 6.96 2.94
C LEU A 145 17.47 6.49 3.06
N SER A 146 16.58 7.03 2.22
CA SER A 146 15.18 6.59 2.11
C SER A 146 15.08 5.10 1.77
N THR A 147 15.90 4.64 0.82
CA THR A 147 15.95 3.23 0.42
C THR A 147 16.47 2.33 1.54
N MET A 148 17.52 2.74 2.26
CA MET A 148 18.03 1.99 3.42
C MET A 148 17.00 1.87 4.53
N HIS A 149 16.26 2.95 4.80
CA HIS A 149 15.15 2.94 5.74
C HIS A 149 14.05 1.98 5.29
N PHE A 150 13.59 2.09 4.05
CA PHE A 150 12.58 1.20 3.49
C PHE A 150 12.98 -0.28 3.61
N ASN A 151 14.23 -0.60 3.24
CA ASN A 151 14.78 -1.95 3.33
C ASN A 151 14.83 -2.46 4.77
N THR A 152 15.24 -1.60 5.72
CA THR A 152 15.28 -1.96 7.16
C THR A 152 13.88 -2.37 7.64
N LEU A 153 12.86 -1.56 7.34
CA LEU A 153 11.48 -1.87 7.72
C LEU A 153 10.98 -3.15 7.03
N ARG A 154 11.32 -3.33 5.75
CA ARG A 154 10.85 -4.48 4.99
C ARG A 154 11.47 -5.78 5.46
N LEU A 155 12.77 -5.79 5.76
CA LEU A 155 13.47 -6.95 6.31
C LEU A 155 12.91 -7.32 7.69
N ALA A 156 12.69 -6.34 8.56
CA ALA A 156 12.08 -6.57 9.88
C ALA A 156 10.63 -7.09 9.77
N GLU A 157 9.87 -6.65 8.75
CA GLU A 157 8.54 -7.20 8.47
C GLU A 157 8.62 -8.66 8.00
N MET A 158 9.57 -8.98 7.11
CA MET A 158 9.79 -10.36 6.65
C MET A 158 10.28 -11.29 7.76
N ALA A 159 11.05 -10.77 8.72
CA ALA A 159 11.49 -11.48 9.92
C ALA A 159 10.39 -11.63 10.99
N GLY A 160 9.23 -10.97 10.81
CA GLY A 160 8.12 -11.02 11.78
C GLY A 160 8.31 -10.16 13.03
N GLU A 161 9.29 -9.24 13.02
CA GLU A 161 9.60 -8.33 14.12
C GLU A 161 8.61 -7.16 14.17
N ARG A 162 8.11 -6.71 13.01
CA ARG A 162 7.13 -5.61 12.90
C ARG A 162 5.69 -6.08 13.15
N ARG A 163 5.40 -6.44 14.40
CA ARG A 163 4.04 -6.81 14.84
C ARG A 163 3.13 -5.59 14.89
N VAL A 164 1.85 -5.80 14.58
CA VAL A 164 0.81 -4.78 14.70
C VAL A 164 0.55 -4.49 16.18
N GLN A 165 0.65 -3.23 16.57
CA GLN A 165 0.39 -2.76 17.94
C GLN A 165 -0.97 -2.11 18.07
N ARG A 166 -1.36 -1.30 17.09
CA ARG A 166 -2.62 -0.55 17.11
C ARG A 166 -3.21 -0.50 15.71
N VAL A 167 -4.53 -0.56 15.65
CA VAL A 167 -5.31 -0.46 14.43
C VAL A 167 -6.37 0.60 14.66
N ILE A 168 -6.43 1.61 13.79
CA ILE A 168 -7.45 2.66 13.83
C ILE A 168 -8.26 2.58 12.54
N GLU A 169 -9.58 2.63 12.65
CA GLU A 169 -10.43 2.84 11.50
C GLU A 169 -10.66 4.32 11.28
N VAL A 170 -10.27 4.81 10.11
CA VAL A 170 -10.36 6.23 9.72
C VAL A 170 -11.33 6.33 8.56
N ARG A 171 -12.40 7.09 8.73
CA ARG A 171 -13.35 7.39 7.66
C ARG A 171 -13.04 8.77 7.09
N ARG A 172 -12.43 8.81 5.91
CA ARG A 172 -12.15 10.07 5.19
C ARG A 172 -13.44 10.63 4.57
N LYS A 173 -13.62 11.94 4.55
CA LYS A 173 -14.88 12.60 4.13
C LYS A 173 -15.39 12.20 2.75
N PHE A 174 -14.47 12.02 1.79
CA PHE A 174 -14.81 11.66 0.42
C PHE A 174 -14.80 10.14 0.14
N PHE A 175 -14.42 9.31 1.11
CA PHE A 175 -14.38 7.87 0.94
C PHE A 175 -15.56 7.20 1.64
N SER A 176 -16.36 6.46 0.86
CA SER A 176 -17.49 5.69 1.38
C SER A 176 -17.07 4.52 2.28
N ARG A 177 -15.80 4.12 2.24
CA ARG A 177 -15.24 2.99 2.99
C ARG A 177 -14.28 3.50 4.06
N ALA A 178 -14.44 3.00 5.29
CA ALA A 178 -13.46 3.19 6.36
C ALA A 178 -12.12 2.57 5.96
N SER A 179 -11.06 3.36 6.07
CA SER A 179 -9.68 2.94 5.83
C SER A 179 -9.05 2.48 7.15
N ARG A 180 -8.26 1.42 7.10
CA ARG A 180 -7.63 0.85 8.29
C ARG A 180 -6.18 1.30 8.40
N MET A 181 -5.87 2.14 9.38
CA MET A 181 -4.51 2.56 9.69
C MET A 181 -3.89 1.57 10.67
N VAL A 182 -2.68 1.10 10.36
CA VAL A 182 -2.03 0.01 11.11
C VAL A 182 -0.68 0.50 11.62
N PHE A 183 -0.57 0.61 12.94
CA PHE A 183 0.67 0.98 13.63
C PHE A 183 1.41 -0.30 14.00
N LYS A 184 2.69 -0.36 13.62
CA LYS A 184 3.56 -1.52 13.84
C LYS A 184 4.67 -1.16 14.80
N ALA A 185 5.21 -2.17 15.48
CA ALA A 185 6.34 -2.02 16.39
C ALA A 185 7.50 -1.26 15.71
N PRO A 186 8.15 -0.32 16.44
CA PRO A 186 9.29 0.42 15.91
C PRO A 186 10.48 -0.52 15.68
N VAL A 187 11.32 -0.17 14.72
CA VAL A 187 12.57 -0.91 14.42
C VAL A 187 13.73 0.06 14.60
N PRO A 188 14.78 -0.31 15.36
CA PRO A 188 15.94 0.54 15.53
C PRO A 188 16.71 0.66 14.22
N HIS A 189 17.12 1.88 13.87
CA HIS A 189 17.90 2.17 12.67
C HIS A 189 19.35 2.47 13.04
N LEU A 190 20.06 1.47 13.59
CA LEU A 190 21.44 1.63 14.09
C LEU A 190 22.40 2.24 13.05
N TRP A 191 22.14 1.99 11.77
CA TRP A 191 22.92 2.54 10.67
C TRP A 191 22.84 4.08 10.61
N ARG A 192 21.76 4.71 11.08
CA ARG A 192 21.66 6.18 11.14
C ARG A 192 22.70 6.74 12.10
N ASP A 193 22.79 6.14 13.29
CA ASP A 193 23.76 6.54 14.32
C ASP A 193 25.19 6.30 13.84
N GLN A 194 25.42 5.19 13.14
CA GLN A 194 26.72 4.87 12.54
C GLN A 194 27.14 5.89 11.46
N ILE A 195 26.22 6.30 10.58
CA ILE A 195 26.48 7.34 9.57
C ILE A 195 26.77 8.67 10.26
N ALA A 196 25.94 9.07 11.23
CA ALA A 196 26.14 10.31 11.98
C ALA A 196 27.51 10.34 12.67
N GLN A 197 27.89 9.26 13.34
CA GLN A 197 29.19 9.14 13.98
C GLN A 197 30.33 9.20 12.96
N ALA A 198 30.22 8.50 11.84
CA ALA A 198 31.24 8.51 10.79
C ALA A 198 31.47 9.91 10.20
N VAL A 199 30.40 10.68 10.01
CA VAL A 199 30.46 12.07 9.54
C VAL A 199 31.13 12.96 10.59
N LEU A 200 30.77 12.84 11.86
CA LEU A 200 31.38 13.61 12.95
C LEU A 200 32.87 13.30 13.09
N ASP A 201 33.27 12.03 12.97
CA ASP A 201 34.67 11.63 13.04
C ASP A 201 35.46 12.12 11.82
N ALA A 202 34.86 12.09 10.62
CA ALA A 202 35.48 12.65 9.43
C ALA A 202 35.70 14.17 9.55
N ARG A 203 34.70 14.91 10.05
CA ARG A 203 34.82 16.35 10.32
C ARG A 203 35.89 16.66 11.35
N ARG A 204 35.95 15.87 12.44
CA ARG A 204 36.99 16.01 13.47
C ARG A 204 38.39 15.85 12.87
N ARG A 205 38.61 14.78 12.09
CA ARG A 205 39.91 14.53 11.43
C ARG A 205 40.32 15.66 10.49
N HIS A 206 39.38 16.16 9.69
CA HIS A 206 39.63 17.30 8.80
C HIS A 206 39.99 18.58 9.56
N HIS A 207 39.39 18.82 10.73
CA HIS A 207 39.73 19.96 11.58
C HIS A 207 41.10 19.79 12.26
N GLU A 208 41.47 18.56 12.64
CA GLU A 208 42.74 18.25 13.30
C GLU A 208 43.93 18.25 12.34
N ASP A 209 43.74 17.85 11.09
CA ASP A 209 44.77 17.89 10.04
C ASP A 209 44.15 18.32 8.69
N PRO A 210 44.13 19.64 8.38
CA PRO A 210 43.62 20.16 7.12
C PRO A 210 44.46 19.77 5.88
N ALA A 211 45.68 19.25 6.09
CA ALA A 211 46.61 18.86 5.03
C ALA A 211 46.61 17.34 4.78
N ALA A 212 45.95 16.55 5.65
CA ALA A 212 45.60 15.17 5.34
C ALA A 212 44.54 15.18 4.24
N GLU A 213 45.00 15.21 2.98
CA GLU A 213 44.19 15.05 1.78
C GLU A 213 43.21 13.89 1.99
N VAL A 214 41.95 14.20 2.27
CA VAL A 214 40.88 13.28 1.93
C VAL A 214 40.91 13.27 0.41
N ASN A 215 41.46 12.20 -0.15
CA ASN A 215 41.45 11.95 -1.58
C ASN A 215 39.99 11.63 -1.97
N LEU A 216 39.12 12.64 -1.90
CA LEU A 216 37.79 12.69 -2.50
C LEU A 216 38.00 12.98 -3.98
N GLN A 217 38.74 12.09 -4.65
CA GLN A 217 38.62 11.92 -6.10
C GLN A 217 37.32 11.18 -6.34
N ASP A 218 36.21 11.88 -6.12
CA ASP A 218 34.90 11.63 -6.73
C ASP A 218 34.05 12.86 -6.38
N ASP A 219 33.59 13.53 -7.43
CA ASP A 219 32.95 14.83 -7.46
C ASP A 219 31.79 15.05 -6.44
N GLU A 220 31.56 16.32 -6.10
CA GLU A 220 30.26 16.87 -5.66
C GLU A 220 29.68 16.44 -4.29
N LEU A 221 30.34 16.79 -3.18
CA LEU A 221 29.64 16.90 -1.88
C LEU A 221 29.98 18.24 -1.22
N ASN A 222 29.32 19.33 -1.66
CA ASN A 222 29.40 20.64 -0.98
C ASN A 222 28.54 20.62 0.29
N VAL A 223 29.03 19.97 1.33
CA VAL A 223 28.34 19.80 2.62
C VAL A 223 27.90 21.15 3.22
N GLN A 224 28.62 22.23 2.92
CA GLN A 224 28.28 23.57 3.38
C GLN A 224 26.98 24.09 2.76
N GLU A 225 26.82 23.96 1.44
CA GLU A 225 25.61 24.40 0.72
C GLU A 225 24.36 23.61 1.15
N MET A 226 24.53 22.35 1.58
CA MET A 226 23.45 21.56 2.17
C MET A 226 23.03 22.10 3.55
N ILE A 227 24.00 22.43 4.42
CA ILE A 227 23.74 23.03 5.74
C ILE A 227 23.06 24.38 5.57
N ASP A 228 23.56 25.23 4.66
CA ASP A 228 23.00 26.56 4.42
C ASP A 228 21.54 26.48 3.93
N ALA A 229 21.19 25.46 3.14
CA ALA A 229 19.82 25.24 2.68
C ALA A 229 18.86 24.78 3.80
N GLU A 230 19.34 23.95 4.73
CA GLU A 230 18.56 23.50 5.89
C GLU A 230 18.41 24.62 6.95
N ASP A 231 19.49 25.35 7.26
CA ASP A 231 19.49 26.48 8.19
C ASP A 231 18.59 27.64 7.70
N ALA A 232 18.56 27.90 6.40
CA ALA A 232 17.66 28.89 5.81
C ALA A 232 16.17 28.55 5.99
N PHE A 233 15.85 27.26 6.16
CA PHE A 233 14.49 26.79 6.42
C PHE A 233 14.16 26.78 7.92
N GLU A 234 15.07 26.33 8.79
CA GLU A 234 14.87 26.29 10.26
C GLU A 234 14.79 27.68 10.92
N GLY A 235 15.22 28.74 10.23
CA GLY A 235 15.01 30.13 10.65
C GLY A 235 13.54 30.60 10.61
N GLY A 236 12.62 29.80 10.06
CA GLY A 236 11.17 29.98 10.16
C GLY A 236 10.58 29.13 11.28
N GLU A 237 9.58 29.66 12.00
CA GLU A 237 8.98 29.05 13.21
C GLU A 237 8.76 27.54 13.09
N VAL A 238 9.28 26.80 14.07
CA VAL A 238 9.20 25.34 14.17
C VAL A 238 7.79 24.94 14.56
N GLU A 239 6.96 24.55 13.59
CA GLU A 239 5.79 23.71 13.87
C GLU A 239 6.23 22.25 13.96
N ASP A 240 5.76 21.58 15.01
CA ASP A 240 6.19 20.25 15.45
C ASP A 240 6.00 19.21 14.33
N ILE A 241 7.10 18.74 13.74
CA ILE A 241 7.15 17.85 12.55
C ILE A 241 6.41 16.52 12.77
N PHE A 242 6.17 16.14 14.02
CA PHE A 242 5.42 14.93 14.35
C PHE A 242 3.94 15.04 14.00
N ASP A 243 3.34 16.24 14.04
CA ASP A 243 1.96 16.47 13.61
C ASP A 243 1.81 16.50 12.08
N SER A 244 2.86 16.91 11.35
CA SER A 244 2.89 16.87 9.87
C SER A 244 2.97 15.46 9.28
N LEU A 245 3.46 14.46 10.04
CA LEU A 245 3.44 13.06 9.60
C LEU A 245 2.05 12.41 9.73
N SER A 246 1.16 12.99 10.54
CA SER A 246 -0.27 12.66 10.59
C SER A 246 -1.09 13.41 9.54
N CYS A 247 -0.64 14.58 9.11
CA CYS A 247 -1.34 15.40 8.12
C CYS A 247 -0.82 15.10 6.71
N SER A 248 -1.40 14.08 6.07
CA SER A 248 -1.57 14.20 4.62
C SER A 248 -2.40 15.46 4.40
N ASP A 249 -1.82 16.49 3.75
CA ASP A 249 -2.50 17.70 3.27
C ASP A 249 -3.95 17.40 2.85
N ASP A 250 -4.86 17.63 3.79
CA ASP A 250 -6.32 17.76 3.69
C ASP A 250 -6.73 18.14 5.12
N GLU A 251 -6.85 19.44 5.39
CA GLU A 251 -7.46 19.93 6.63
C GLU A 251 -8.90 19.37 6.73
N GLU A 252 -9.07 18.27 7.45
CA GLU A 252 -10.38 17.75 7.82
C GLU A 252 -10.42 17.54 9.32
N GLU A 253 -11.10 18.48 9.97
CA GLU A 253 -11.57 18.45 11.35
C GLU A 253 -11.98 17.02 11.77
N TYR A 254 -11.27 16.50 12.77
CA TYR A 254 -11.45 15.16 13.30
C TYR A 254 -12.55 15.16 14.36
N GLU A 255 -13.66 14.47 14.12
CA GLU A 255 -14.56 14.09 15.21
C GLU A 255 -14.14 12.72 15.76
N GLU A 256 -13.55 12.71 16.96
CA GLU A 256 -13.40 11.50 17.77
C GLU A 256 -14.77 11.14 18.37
N GLU A 257 -15.37 10.04 17.92
CA GLU A 257 -16.42 9.41 18.71
C GLU A 257 -15.79 8.62 19.86
N PRO A 258 -16.16 8.87 21.12
CA PRO A 258 -15.60 8.18 22.27
C PRO A 258 -15.98 6.70 22.23
N SER A 259 -14.99 5.83 22.34
CA SER A 259 -15.18 4.39 22.43
C SER A 259 -15.86 4.05 23.77
N GLU A 260 -17.06 3.48 23.72
CA GLU A 260 -17.62 2.74 24.85
C GLU A 260 -16.73 1.53 25.14
N GLU A 261 -16.29 1.41 26.40
CA GLU A 261 -15.52 0.29 26.92
C GLU A 261 -16.31 -1.03 26.78
N LEU A 262 -15.64 -2.08 26.31
CA LEU A 262 -16.05 -3.49 26.44
C LEU A 262 -14.91 -4.30 27.05
#